data_AF-A0A091E3B1-F1
#
_entry.id   AF-A0A091E3B1-F1
#
_cell.length_a   1.000
_cell.length_b   1.000
_cell.length_c   1.000
_cell.angle_alpha   90.00
_cell.angle_beta   90.00
_cell.angle_gamma   90.00
#
_symmetry.space_group_name_H-M   'P 1'
#
loop_
_entity.id
_entity.type
_entity.pdbx_description
1 polymer ?
#
loop_
_entity_poly.entity_id
_entity_poly.type
_entity_poly.pdbx_seq_one_letter_code
_entity_poly.pdbx_strand_id
1 'polypeptide(L)'
;MSSAHLSPPATVSGASYAVVPVTMAHYKAATKREQFRRYLEKSGVLDMLTKVLVALYEEPEKPNSALDFLKHPLGVATPENPEIELLCLELAEMKEKYEATIEENKKLKAKLAQNEPPQEEKCAE
;
A
#
# COMPACT_ATOMS: atom_id res chain seq x y z
N MET A 1 84.12 -0.86 38.96
CA MET A 1 83.68 0.44 38.41
C MET A 1 82.60 0.15 37.37
N SER A 2 81.46 0.83 37.54
CA SER A 2 80.30 1.00 36.64
C SER A 2 79.79 -0.19 35.83
N SER A 3 78.55 -0.66 36.06
CA SER A 3 77.29 -0.01 35.64
C SER A 3 77.22 0.16 34.11
N ALA A 4 76.18 -0.21 33.39
CA ALA A 4 74.86 -0.69 33.77
C ALA A 4 74.13 -1.14 32.48
N HIS A 5 72.91 -1.60 32.70
CA HIS A 5 71.74 -1.26 31.90
C HIS A 5 71.29 -2.29 30.86
N LEU A 6 70.58 -3.29 31.39
CA LEU A 6 69.55 -4.04 30.69
C LEU A 6 68.41 -3.08 30.29
N SER A 7 67.96 -3.11 29.03
CA SER A 7 66.60 -2.68 28.67
C SER A 7 66.07 -3.49 27.49
N PRO A 8 64.80 -3.96 27.56
CA PRO A 8 64.18 -4.81 26.54
C PRO A 8 63.73 -4.01 25.30
N PRO A 9 63.45 -4.68 24.16
CA PRO A 9 62.99 -4.01 22.96
C PRO A 9 61.59 -3.42 23.18
N ALA A 10 61.48 -2.10 22.99
CA ALA A 10 60.22 -1.39 23.02
C ALA A 10 59.31 -1.92 21.90
N THR A 11 58.31 -2.72 22.27
CA THR A 11 57.13 -2.92 21.44
C THR A 11 56.31 -1.64 21.52
N VAL A 12 56.45 -0.73 20.55
CA VAL A 12 55.47 0.33 20.36
C VAL A 12 54.36 -0.17 19.44
N SER A 13 53.38 -0.78 20.10
CA SER A 13 52.00 -0.88 19.63
C SER A 13 51.51 0.51 19.23
N GLY A 14 51.18 0.70 17.95
CA GLY A 14 50.88 2.03 17.43
C GLY A 14 50.25 2.08 16.05
N ALA A 15 49.48 1.05 15.67
CA ALA A 15 48.69 1.09 14.44
C ALA A 15 47.30 0.44 14.67
N SER A 16 46.52 0.94 15.63
CA SER A 16 45.22 0.30 15.96
C SER A 16 44.02 1.22 16.22
N TYR A 17 44.08 2.53 16.03
CA TYR A 17 42.93 3.38 16.42
C TYR A 17 42.35 4.32 15.34
N ALA A 18 42.90 4.34 14.12
CA ALA A 18 42.30 5.12 13.03
C ALA A 18 41.27 4.34 12.19
N VAL A 19 41.27 3.01 12.25
CA VAL A 19 40.35 2.15 11.46
C VAL A 19 38.97 2.02 12.13
N VAL A 20 38.91 2.05 13.45
CA VAL A 20 37.70 1.80 14.26
C VAL A 20 36.60 2.88 14.13
N PRO A 21 36.89 4.20 14.13
CA PRO A 21 35.83 5.21 14.03
C PRO A 21 35.21 5.27 12.63
N VAL A 22 36.01 5.04 11.60
CA VAL A 22 35.54 4.96 10.20
C VAL A 22 34.64 3.74 10.02
N THR A 23 35.05 2.55 10.48
CA THR A 23 34.22 1.33 10.33
C THR A 23 32.91 1.42 11.10
N MET A 24 32.89 2.03 12.30
CA MET A 24 31.66 2.21 13.08
C MET A 24 30.69 3.22 12.46
N ALA A 25 31.19 4.30 11.85
CA ALA A 25 30.35 5.26 11.12
C ALA A 25 29.73 4.63 9.86
N HIS A 26 30.52 3.86 9.12
CA HIS A 26 30.04 3.11 7.95
C HIS A 26 29.03 2.03 8.35
N TYR A 27 29.25 1.32 9.44
CA TYR A 27 28.30 0.35 9.99
C TYR A 27 26.98 1.00 10.38
N LYS A 28 27.01 2.11 11.15
CA LYS A 28 25.79 2.85 11.52
C LYS A 28 25.02 3.38 10.30
N ALA A 29 25.71 3.88 9.27
CA ALA A 29 25.08 4.32 8.03
C ALA A 29 24.45 3.16 7.26
N ALA A 30 25.13 2.00 7.20
CA ALA A 30 24.60 0.78 6.60
C ALA A 30 23.36 0.26 7.35
N THR A 31 23.38 0.25 8.68
CA THR A 31 22.22 -0.15 9.50
C THR A 31 21.02 0.76 9.26
N LYS A 32 21.21 2.08 9.21
CA LYS A 32 20.11 3.02 8.92
C LYS A 32 19.51 2.81 7.54
N ARG A 33 20.35 2.57 6.53
CA ARG A 33 19.90 2.29 5.15
C ARG A 33 19.09 1.00 5.09
N GLU A 34 19.55 -0.05 5.78
CA GLU A 34 18.84 -1.33 5.83
C GLU A 34 17.51 -1.21 6.56
N GLN A 35 17.45 -0.50 7.70
CA GLN A 35 16.19 -0.23 8.40
C GLN A 35 15.18 0.51 7.52
N PHE A 36 15.63 1.51 6.76
CA PHE A 36 14.76 2.22 5.83
C PHE A 36 14.28 1.32 4.68
N ARG A 37 15.17 0.50 4.12
CA ARG A 37 14.80 -0.49 3.10
C ARG A 37 13.74 -1.46 3.61
N ARG A 38 13.92 -2.00 4.82
CA ARG A 38 12.94 -2.89 5.46
C ARG A 38 11.62 -2.21 5.74
N TYR A 39 11.63 -0.93 6.09
CA TYR A 39 10.41 -0.14 6.24
C TYR A 39 9.64 -0.06 4.91
N LEU A 40 10.32 0.30 3.80
CA LEU A 40 9.71 0.37 2.47
C LEU A 40 9.20 -0.99 1.96
N GLU A 41 9.91 -2.07 2.30
CA GLU A 41 9.51 -3.44 2.01
C GLU A 41 8.25 -3.82 2.79
N LYS A 42 8.22 -3.58 4.10
CA LYS A 42 7.08 -3.89 4.98
C LYS A 42 5.84 -3.03 4.67
N SER A 43 6.02 -1.79 4.25
CA SER A 43 4.91 -0.90 3.89
C SER A 43 4.37 -1.13 2.46
N GLY A 44 4.98 -2.04 1.69
CA GLY A 44 4.53 -2.36 0.33
C GLY A 44 4.97 -1.36 -0.75
N VAL A 45 5.74 -0.32 -0.39
CA VAL A 45 6.24 0.69 -1.34
C VAL A 45 7.08 0.06 -2.45
N LEU A 46 7.95 -0.89 -2.09
CA LEU A 46 8.80 -1.57 -3.07
C LEU A 46 7.99 -2.45 -4.04
N ASP A 47 6.97 -3.14 -3.56
CA ASP A 47 6.07 -3.96 -4.38
C ASP A 47 5.29 -3.08 -5.37
N MET A 48 4.72 -1.98 -4.88
CA MET A 48 4.02 -1.01 -5.73
C MET A 48 4.93 -0.43 -6.82
N LEU A 49 6.12 0.06 -6.46
CA LEU A 49 7.08 0.57 -7.43
C LEU A 49 7.44 -0.48 -8.48
N THR A 50 7.60 -1.74 -8.06
CA THR A 50 7.87 -2.86 -8.97
C THR A 50 6.72 -3.06 -9.96
N LYS A 51 5.47 -3.09 -9.49
CA LYS A 51 4.28 -3.24 -10.35
C LYS A 51 4.17 -2.13 -11.40
N VAL A 52 4.37 -0.87 -10.99
CA VAL A 52 4.32 0.27 -11.93
C VAL A 52 5.44 0.19 -12.97
N LEU A 53 6.64 -0.21 -12.58
CA LEU A 53 7.76 -0.39 -13.51
C LEU A 53 7.54 -1.57 -14.47
N VAL A 54 6.94 -2.67 -14.00
CA VAL A 54 6.55 -3.81 -14.86
C VAL A 54 5.50 -3.37 -15.87
N ALA A 55 4.46 -2.65 -15.45
CA ALA A 55 3.44 -2.14 -16.36
C ALA A 55 4.05 -1.23 -17.44
N LEU A 56 4.97 -0.33 -17.06
CA LEU A 56 5.70 0.49 -18.03
C LEU A 56 6.57 -0.36 -18.97
N TYR A 57 7.18 -1.44 -18.48
CA TYR A 57 7.99 -2.35 -19.29
C TYR A 57 7.14 -3.16 -20.28
N GLU A 58 5.95 -3.60 -19.88
CA GLU A 58 5.04 -4.39 -20.70
C GLU A 58 4.25 -3.56 -21.72
N GLU A 59 4.17 -2.23 -21.53
CA GLU A 59 3.46 -1.33 -22.43
C GLU A 59 3.97 -1.45 -23.89
N PRO A 60 3.12 -1.91 -24.84
CA PRO A 60 3.52 -2.13 -26.24
C PRO A 60 3.86 -0.81 -26.96
N GLU A 61 3.16 0.26 -26.63
CA GLU A 61 3.44 1.62 -27.12
C GLU A 61 4.04 2.46 -26.01
N LYS A 62 5.38 2.59 -25.99
CA LYS A 62 6.05 3.33 -24.92
C LYS A 62 5.53 4.77 -24.83
N PRO A 63 5.11 5.24 -23.64
CA PRO A 63 4.61 6.59 -23.49
C PRO A 63 5.72 7.59 -23.81
N ASN A 64 5.35 8.71 -24.43
CA ASN A 64 6.28 9.80 -24.74
C ASN A 64 6.99 10.34 -23.49
N SER A 65 6.37 10.19 -22.31
CA SER A 65 6.93 10.55 -21.01
C SER A 65 6.70 9.42 -20.00
N ALA A 66 7.76 8.67 -19.69
CA ALA A 66 7.73 7.64 -18.66
C ALA A 66 7.40 8.21 -17.27
N LEU A 67 7.86 9.43 -16.96
CA LEU A 67 7.57 10.07 -15.68
C LEU A 67 6.08 10.38 -15.52
N ASP A 68 5.40 10.81 -16.59
CA ASP A 68 3.96 11.07 -16.52
C ASP A 68 3.15 9.77 -16.40
N PHE A 69 3.61 8.69 -17.05
CA PHE A 69 3.05 7.36 -16.86
C PHE A 69 3.17 6.88 -15.41
N LEU A 70 4.30 7.15 -14.73
CA LEU A 70 4.50 6.75 -13.33
C LEU A 70 3.63 7.55 -12.34
N LYS A 71 3.32 8.83 -12.62
CA LYS A 71 2.56 9.70 -11.70
C LYS A 71 1.14 9.20 -11.45
N HIS A 72 0.46 8.72 -12.48
CA HIS A 72 -0.95 8.35 -12.38
C HIS A 72 -1.16 7.11 -11.48
N PRO A 73 -0.47 5.96 -11.71
CA PRO A 73 -0.54 4.81 -10.82
C PRO A 73 -0.10 5.18 -9.41
N LEU A 74 1.01 5.93 -9.23
CA LEU A 74 1.50 6.28 -7.88
C LEU A 74 0.55 7.20 -7.08
N GLY A 75 -0.27 8.01 -7.76
CA GLY A 75 -1.30 8.83 -7.13
C GLY A 75 -2.57 8.05 -6.75
N VAL A 76 -2.85 6.96 -7.46
CA VAL A 76 -4.00 6.06 -7.19
C VAL A 76 -3.60 4.92 -6.22
N ALA A 77 -2.32 4.54 -6.26
CA ALA A 77 -1.67 3.47 -5.52
C ALA A 77 -1.44 3.74 -4.03
N THR A 78 -2.17 4.67 -3.42
CA THR A 78 -2.52 4.47 -2.02
C THR A 78 -3.13 3.07 -1.95
N PRO A 79 -2.51 2.10 -1.23
CA PRO A 79 -3.12 0.79 -1.06
C PRO A 79 -4.53 1.08 -0.58
N GLU A 80 -5.53 0.65 -1.33
CA GLU A 80 -6.90 0.71 -0.85
C GLU A 80 -6.83 -0.02 0.49
N ASN A 81 -7.01 0.76 1.56
CA ASN A 81 -7.06 0.26 2.91
C ASN A 81 -7.95 -0.99 2.84
N PRO A 82 -7.59 -2.15 3.37
CA PRO A 82 -8.46 -3.33 3.35
C PRO A 82 -9.89 -3.01 3.85
N GLU A 83 -10.04 -1.96 4.65
CA GLU A 83 -11.30 -1.34 5.00
C GLU A 83 -12.06 -0.71 3.82
N ILE A 84 -11.40 -0.03 2.87
CA ILE A 84 -11.98 0.47 1.62
C ILE A 84 -12.45 -0.69 0.73
N GLU A 85 -11.65 -1.75 0.55
CA GLU A 85 -12.10 -2.93 -0.22
C GLU A 85 -13.33 -3.58 0.43
N LEU A 86 -13.33 -3.71 1.76
CA LEU A 86 -14.48 -4.21 2.53
C LEU A 86 -15.70 -3.29 2.37
N LEU A 87 -15.53 -1.97 2.46
CA LEU A 87 -16.60 -0.99 2.26
C LEU A 87 -17.15 -1.04 0.83
N CYS A 88 -16.31 -1.24 -0.18
CA CYS A 88 -16.74 -1.42 -1.56
C CYS A 88 -17.57 -2.68 -1.74
N LEU A 89 -17.16 -3.79 -1.12
CA LEU A 89 -17.93 -5.04 -1.12
C LEU A 89 -19.29 -4.86 -0.44
N GLU A 90 -19.32 -4.24 0.74
CA GLU A 90 -20.54 -3.99 1.50
C GLU A 90 -21.49 -3.05 0.74
N LEU A 91 -20.95 -2.04 0.05
CA LEU A 91 -21.72 -1.12 -0.80
C LEU A 91 -22.33 -1.86 -1.99
N ALA A 92 -21.58 -2.76 -2.63
CA ALA A 92 -22.08 -3.58 -3.72
C ALA A 92 -23.23 -4.51 -3.26
N GLU A 93 -23.04 -5.21 -2.13
CA GLU A 93 -24.06 -6.08 -1.55
C GLU A 93 -25.33 -5.30 -1.16
N MET A 94 -25.17 -4.11 -0.57
CA MET A 94 -26.30 -3.27 -0.18
C MET A 94 -27.08 -2.76 -1.39
N LYS A 95 -26.38 -2.39 -2.48
CA LYS A 95 -27.03 -2.00 -3.74
C LYS A 95 -27.84 -3.14 -4.35
N GLU A 96 -27.29 -4.36 -4.38
CA GLU A 96 -27.99 -5.53 -4.89
C GLU A 96 -29.29 -5.80 -4.10
N LYS A 97 -29.21 -5.78 -2.77
CA LYS A 97 -30.39 -5.94 -1.90
C LYS A 97 -31.43 -4.85 -2.11
N TYR A 98 -30.97 -3.60 -2.27
CA TYR A 98 -31.85 -2.46 -2.51
C TYR A 98 -32.61 -2.60 -3.83
N GLU A 99 -31.91 -2.95 -4.91
CA GLU A 99 -32.52 -3.17 -6.22
C GLU A 99 -33.51 -4.34 -6.21
N ALA A 100 -33.15 -5.46 -5.58
CA ALA A 100 -34.05 -6.60 -5.42
C ALA A 100 -35.34 -6.22 -4.66
N THR A 101 -35.20 -5.43 -3.59
CA THR A 101 -36.34 -4.95 -2.78
C THR A 101 -37.22 -3.97 -3.56
N ILE A 102 -36.63 -3.12 -4.39
CA ILE A 102 -37.38 -2.23 -5.29
C ILE A 102 -38.19 -3.03 -6.30
N GLU A 103 -37.58 -4.03 -6.93
CA GLU A 103 -38.27 -4.83 -7.94
C GLU A 103 -39.40 -5.66 -7.32
N GLU A 104 -39.20 -6.23 -6.13
CA GLU A 104 -40.25 -6.90 -5.39
C GLU A 104 -41.39 -5.93 -5.02
N ASN A 105 -41.07 -4.74 -4.49
CA ASN A 105 -42.07 -3.71 -4.20
C ASN A 105 -42.89 -3.33 -5.42
N LYS A 106 -42.23 -3.16 -6.57
CA LYS A 106 -42.88 -2.86 -7.84
C LYS A 106 -43.83 -3.97 -8.25
N LYS A 107 -43.40 -5.23 -8.14
CA LYS A 107 -44.23 -6.42 -8.44
C LYS A 107 -45.42 -6.54 -7.50
N LEU A 108 -45.23 -6.28 -6.20
CA LEU A 108 -46.30 -6.33 -5.21
C LEU A 108 -47.33 -5.21 -5.42
N LYS A 109 -46.87 -3.98 -5.68
CA LYS A 109 -47.76 -2.85 -6.03
C LYS A 109 -48.57 -3.13 -7.29
N ALA A 110 -47.97 -3.71 -8.32
CA ALA A 110 -48.67 -4.12 -9.53
C ALA A 110 -49.74 -5.19 -9.25
N LYS A 111 -49.43 -6.18 -8.41
CA LYS A 111 -50.41 -7.20 -7.98
C LYS A 111 -51.55 -6.60 -7.15
N LEU A 112 -51.25 -5.67 -6.23
CA LEU A 112 -52.28 -5.00 -5.43
C LEU A 112 -53.25 -4.21 -6.32
N ALA A 113 -52.73 -3.45 -7.29
CA ALA A 113 -53.56 -2.71 -8.25
C ALA A 113 -54.46 -3.62 -9.10
N GLN A 114 -54.04 -4.87 -9.36
CA GLN A 114 -54.89 -5.85 -10.07
C GLN A 114 -55.93 -6.54 -9.18
N ASN A 115 -55.76 -6.52 -7.86
CA ASN A 115 -56.68 -7.15 -6.90
C ASN A 115 -57.59 -6.14 -6.17
N GLU A 116 -57.51 -4.84 -6.48
CA GLU A 116 -58.54 -3.90 -6.05
C GLU A 116 -59.85 -4.23 -6.79
N PRO A 117 -60.94 -4.58 -6.08
CA PRO A 117 -62.24 -4.72 -6.71
C PRO A 117 -62.67 -3.36 -7.28
N PRO A 118 -63.53 -3.31 -8.33
CA PRO A 118 -64.17 -2.07 -8.72
C PRO A 118 -64.79 -1.47 -7.47
N GLN A 119 -64.45 -0.22 -7.14
CA GLN A 119 -65.22 0.51 -6.14
C GLN A 119 -66.66 0.49 -6.62
N GLU A 120 -67.51 -0.33 -5.98
CA GLU A 120 -68.94 -0.27 -6.18
C GLU A 120 -69.33 1.18 -5.92
N GLU A 121 -69.73 1.86 -6.99
CA GLU A 121 -70.39 3.15 -6.95
C GLU A 121 -71.51 3.05 -5.92
N LYS A 122 -71.31 3.65 -4.74
CA LYS A 122 -72.45 4.20 -4.01
C LYS A 122 -72.86 5.50 -4.68
N CYS A 123 -73.45 5.35 -5.86
CA CYS A 123 -74.46 6.25 -6.38
C CYS A 123 -75.82 5.68 -5.98
N ALA A 124 -76.23 5.94 -4.74
CA ALA A 124 -77.57 5.76 -4.19
C ALA A 124 -77.52 6.39 -2.79
N GLU A 125 -78.32 7.37 -2.39
CA GLU A 125 -79.55 8.00 -2.90
C GLU A 125 -79.62 9.39 -2.22
#